data_AF-A0A6N2UVJ9-F1
#
_entry.id   AF-A0A6N2UVJ9-F1
#
_cell.length_a   1.000
_cell.length_b   1.000
_cell.length_c   1.000
_cell.angle_alpha   90.00
_cell.angle_beta   90.00
_cell.angle_gamma   90.00
#
_symmetry.space_group_name_H-M   'P 1'
#
loop_
_entity.id
_entity.type
_entity.pdbx_description
1 polymer ?
#
loop_
_entity_poly.entity_id
_entity_poly.type
_entity_poly.pdbx_seq_one_letter_code
_entity_poly.pdbx_strand_id
1 'polypeptide(L)'
;MEKLLFTLILVLAVGIIYLITGRNRRQINKIPEGMAILCQPPGKRYVVYALGVLAVVFVGIFSILYIMDGAPGEARGMWSLCVAMAILLLIVTIFTGNIMARECIYFNGDTIQIEKAFQKPRTVRWQEIRKIDGSFDNMVNLYLSDGTKILTVGIGMLNYELFCDVLRKKCPETVAVYYRSQVYESPQKRILRYGTEYYILAGLGILILLEYLAMLLLSGEENPLRGFSQSEPSEWFSLLFAPIYGVACLIFLFIMCNTRVRYSEEKMMIKHPIRKETELYWRNIQRIEAVTAVKQGKRTWKKLRIYTKEGVYKISFAYLTHGKDDFMAEVLKMVEKYEIIN
;
A
#
# COMPACT_ATOMS: atom_id res chain seq x y z
N MET A 1 -14.92 -15.55 43.48
CA MET A 1 -13.93 -15.35 42.39
C MET A 1 -14.57 -14.98 41.05
N GLU A 2 -15.64 -15.66 40.61
CA GLU A 2 -16.28 -15.40 39.30
C GLU A 2 -16.80 -13.96 39.08
N LYS A 3 -17.48 -13.36 40.08
CA LYS A 3 -17.97 -11.97 39.97
C LYS A 3 -16.83 -10.96 39.81
N LEU A 4 -15.71 -11.17 40.49
CA LEU A 4 -14.56 -10.27 40.45
C LEU A 4 -13.84 -10.37 39.10
N LEU A 5 -13.70 -11.59 38.58
CA LEU A 5 -13.13 -11.86 37.26
C LEU A 5 -14.02 -11.28 36.13
N PHE A 6 -15.33 -11.48 36.21
CA PHE A 6 -16.31 -10.93 35.26
C PHE A 6 -16.32 -9.40 35.26
N THR A 7 -16.29 -8.78 36.45
CA THR A 7 -16.22 -7.32 36.57
C THR A 7 -14.92 -6.76 35.99
N LEU A 8 -13.80 -7.47 36.18
CA LEU A 8 -12.50 -7.08 35.65
C LEU A 8 -12.44 -7.19 34.12
N ILE A 9 -13.02 -8.24 33.54
CA ILE A 9 -13.19 -8.40 32.09
C ILE A 9 -14.08 -7.29 31.52
N LEU A 10 -15.18 -6.96 32.20
CA LEU A 10 -16.11 -5.92 31.77
C LEU A 10 -15.45 -4.53 31.79
N VAL A 11 -14.69 -4.22 32.85
CA VAL A 11 -13.91 -2.96 32.95
C VAL A 11 -12.83 -2.89 31.87
N LEU A 12 -12.13 -4.00 31.58
CA LEU A 12 -11.17 -4.07 30.48
C LEU A 12 -11.84 -3.84 29.12
N ALA A 13 -12.98 -4.49 28.87
CA ALA A 13 -13.73 -4.33 27.63
C ALA A 13 -14.22 -2.89 27.44
N VAL A 14 -14.79 -2.27 28.48
CA VAL A 14 -15.21 -0.86 28.47
C VAL A 14 -14.01 0.08 28.29
N GLY A 15 -12.89 -0.20 28.94
CA GLY A 15 -11.64 0.55 28.79
C GLY A 15 -11.08 0.50 27.37
N ILE A 16 -11.09 -0.68 26.74
CA ILE A 16 -10.66 -0.89 25.35
C ILE A 16 -11.61 -0.15 24.40
N ILE A 17 -12.93 -0.30 24.56
CA ILE A 17 -13.92 0.41 23.74
C ILE A 17 -13.76 1.93 23.88
N TYR A 18 -13.56 2.45 25.09
CA TYR A 18 -13.35 3.87 25.33
C TYR A 18 -12.04 4.40 24.73
N LEU A 19 -10.95 3.62 24.78
CA LEU A 19 -9.68 3.98 24.16
C LEU A 19 -9.78 4.02 22.62
N ILE A 20 -10.52 3.08 22.04
CA ILE A 20 -10.73 2.98 20.58
C ILE A 20 -11.69 4.07 20.07
N THR A 21 -12.79 4.34 20.78
CA THR A 21 -13.88 5.20 20.27
C THR A 21 -13.84 6.62 20.84
N GLY A 22 -13.43 6.80 22.10
CA GLY A 22 -13.52 8.06 22.84
C GLY A 22 -12.54 9.16 22.39
N ARG A 23 -11.54 8.82 21.58
CA ARG A 23 -10.58 9.80 21.03
C ARG A 23 -10.97 10.34 19.66
N ASN A 24 -11.73 9.61 18.85
CA ASN A 24 -12.12 10.08 17.52
C ASN A 24 -13.04 11.32 17.62
N ARG A 25 -13.96 11.34 18.61
CA ARG A 25 -14.75 12.54 18.96
C ARG A 25 -13.89 13.73 19.40
N ARG A 26 -12.79 13.51 20.12
CA ARG A 26 -11.89 14.58 20.57
C ARG A 26 -11.03 15.14 19.44
N GLN A 27 -10.79 14.39 18.38
CA GLN A 27 -10.08 14.87 17.19
C GLN A 27 -10.95 15.79 16.35
N ILE A 28 -12.22 15.41 16.14
CA ILE A 28 -13.19 16.23 15.41
C ILE A 28 -13.38 17.58 16.12
N ASN A 29 -13.43 17.58 17.46
CA ASN A 29 -13.55 18.81 18.26
C ASN A 29 -12.26 19.66 18.32
N LYS A 30 -11.14 19.19 17.77
CA LYS A 30 -9.85 19.88 17.77
C LYS A 30 -9.47 20.49 16.42
N ILE A 31 -10.31 20.32 15.40
CA ILE A 31 -10.05 20.92 14.08
C ILE A 31 -10.05 22.45 14.26
N PRO A 32 -8.95 23.15 13.94
CA PRO A 32 -8.94 24.61 13.97
C PRO A 32 -9.99 25.16 13.00
N GLU A 33 -10.73 26.20 13.41
CA GLU A 33 -11.80 26.78 12.60
C GLU A 33 -11.28 27.21 11.22
N GLY A 34 -12.00 26.81 10.16
CA GLY A 34 -11.65 27.14 8.78
C GLY A 34 -10.52 26.31 8.14
N MET A 35 -10.01 25.27 8.81
CA MET A 35 -8.99 24.37 8.25
C MET A 35 -9.56 23.04 7.75
N ALA A 36 -9.07 22.58 6.60
CA ALA A 36 -9.28 21.22 6.13
C ALA A 36 -8.30 20.26 6.82
N ILE A 37 -8.72 19.01 7.01
CA ILE A 37 -7.91 17.96 7.65
C ILE A 37 -7.35 16.99 6.61
N LEU A 38 -6.09 16.66 6.75
CA LEU A 38 -5.37 15.63 6.00
C LEU A 38 -4.78 14.64 7.01
N CYS A 39 -5.32 13.43 7.05
CA CYS A 39 -4.93 12.42 8.03
C CYS A 39 -5.04 11.00 7.47
N GLN A 40 -4.41 10.02 8.14
CA GLN A 40 -4.62 8.62 7.80
C GLN A 40 -6.09 8.23 8.02
N PRO A 41 -6.71 7.47 7.10
CA PRO A 41 -8.10 7.08 7.21
C PRO A 41 -8.32 6.27 8.49
N PRO A 42 -9.47 6.43 9.16
CA PRO A 42 -9.73 5.80 10.44
C PRO A 42 -9.70 4.27 10.35
N GLY A 43 -10.03 3.71 9.18
CA GLY A 43 -9.95 2.27 8.91
C GLY A 43 -8.59 1.65 9.21
N LYS A 44 -7.48 2.33 8.85
CA LYS A 44 -6.14 1.81 9.15
C LYS A 44 -5.88 1.73 10.65
N ARG A 45 -6.39 2.68 11.42
CA ARG A 45 -6.27 2.71 12.89
C ARG A 45 -7.07 1.55 13.50
N TYR A 46 -8.29 1.34 13.03
CA TYR A 46 -9.13 0.23 13.47
C TYR A 46 -8.55 -1.14 13.14
N VAL A 47 -7.88 -1.29 11.99
CA VAL A 47 -7.15 -2.53 11.66
C VAL A 47 -6.05 -2.81 12.68
N VAL A 48 -5.25 -1.80 13.05
CA VAL A 48 -4.20 -1.96 14.08
C VAL A 48 -4.80 -2.37 15.43
N TYR A 49 -5.90 -1.73 15.85
CA TYR A 49 -6.60 -2.13 17.08
C TYR A 49 -7.15 -3.56 17.01
N ALA A 50 -7.73 -3.94 15.87
CA ALA A 50 -8.30 -5.27 15.66
C ALA A 50 -7.23 -6.35 15.74
N LEU A 51 -6.02 -6.11 15.21
CA LEU A 51 -4.91 -7.06 15.31
C LEU A 51 -4.54 -7.37 16.78
N GLY A 52 -4.51 -6.35 17.64
CA GLY A 52 -4.27 -6.55 19.07
C GLY A 52 -5.37 -7.33 19.76
N VAL A 53 -6.62 -7.01 19.46
CA VAL A 53 -7.78 -7.73 20.02
C VAL A 53 -7.80 -9.18 19.56
N LEU A 54 -7.55 -9.43 18.27
CA LEU A 54 -7.50 -10.79 17.71
C LEU A 54 -6.42 -11.64 18.37
N ALA A 55 -5.23 -11.08 18.62
CA ALA A 55 -4.16 -11.79 19.32
C ALA A 55 -4.58 -12.23 20.74
N VAL A 56 -5.26 -11.34 21.48
CA VAL A 56 -5.77 -11.66 22.82
C VAL A 56 -6.91 -12.67 22.78
N VAL A 57 -7.83 -12.55 21.83
CA VAL A 57 -8.91 -13.53 21.64
C VAL A 57 -8.35 -14.91 21.31
N PHE A 58 -7.38 -14.98 20.39
CA PHE A 58 -6.72 -16.22 20.01
C PHE A 58 -6.05 -16.88 21.22
N VAL A 59 -5.19 -16.15 21.93
CA VAL A 59 -4.53 -16.67 23.15
C VAL A 59 -5.55 -17.03 24.23
N GLY A 60 -6.66 -16.30 24.35
CA GLY A 60 -7.75 -16.61 25.26
C GLY A 60 -8.42 -17.95 24.96
N ILE A 61 -8.72 -18.24 23.69
CA ILE A 61 -9.30 -19.52 23.26
C ILE A 61 -8.37 -20.69 23.61
N PHE A 62 -7.09 -20.58 23.25
CA PHE A 62 -6.11 -21.62 23.59
C PHE A 62 -5.84 -21.72 25.09
N SER A 63 -6.03 -20.64 25.85
CA SER A 63 -5.90 -20.67 27.31
C SER A 63 -7.01 -21.50 27.95
N ILE A 64 -8.23 -21.44 27.41
CA ILE A 64 -9.34 -22.29 27.84
C ILE A 64 -9.01 -23.76 27.56
N LEU A 65 -8.53 -24.07 26.34
CA LEU A 65 -8.10 -25.42 25.98
C LEU A 65 -6.97 -25.93 26.89
N TYR A 66 -5.98 -25.09 27.17
CA TYR A 66 -4.87 -25.40 28.08
C TYR A 66 -5.34 -25.73 29.51
N ILE A 67 -6.34 -25.00 30.02
CA ILE A 67 -6.93 -25.25 31.34
C ILE A 67 -7.76 -26.54 31.32
N MET A 68 -8.50 -26.80 30.23
CA MET A 68 -9.27 -28.04 30.05
C MET A 68 -8.37 -29.28 30.02
N ASP A 69 -7.14 -29.15 29.52
CA ASP A 69 -6.13 -30.20 29.49
C ASP A 69 -5.35 -30.37 30.82
N GLY A 70 -5.84 -29.76 31.91
CA GLY A 70 -5.26 -29.92 33.24
C GLY A 70 -4.03 -29.05 33.52
N ALA A 71 -3.74 -28.06 32.67
CA ALA A 71 -2.66 -27.09 32.83
C ALA A 71 -1.30 -27.74 33.18
N PRO A 72 -0.72 -28.53 32.26
CA PRO A 72 0.48 -29.32 32.49
C PRO A 72 1.63 -28.45 32.99
N GLY A 73 2.28 -28.91 34.07
CA GLY A 73 3.27 -28.16 34.84
C GLY A 73 4.46 -27.68 34.00
N GLU A 74 4.91 -28.51 33.06
CA GLU A 74 6.05 -28.23 32.17
C GLU A 74 5.77 -27.07 31.19
N ALA A 75 4.51 -26.88 30.79
CA ALA A 75 4.10 -25.85 29.84
C ALA A 75 3.66 -24.53 30.50
N ARG A 76 3.53 -24.47 31.83
CA ARG A 76 3.02 -23.28 32.56
C ARG A 76 3.86 -22.02 32.30
N GLY A 77 5.19 -22.17 32.27
CA GLY A 77 6.10 -21.04 32.04
C GLY A 77 5.96 -20.45 30.64
N MET A 78 5.96 -21.32 29.62
CA MET A 78 5.77 -20.91 28.22
C MET A 78 4.38 -20.31 28.00
N TRP A 79 3.33 -20.90 28.58
CA TRP A 79 1.98 -20.40 28.44
C TRP A 79 1.78 -19.03 29.09
N SER A 80 2.35 -18.83 30.28
CA SER A 80 2.34 -17.52 30.96
C SER A 80 3.02 -16.43 30.13
N LEU A 81 4.10 -16.79 29.43
CA LEU A 81 4.81 -15.88 28.51
C LEU A 81 3.95 -15.54 27.29
N CYS A 82 3.23 -16.51 26.71
CA CYS A 82 2.29 -16.27 25.61
C CYS A 82 1.18 -15.28 26.00
N VAL A 83 0.60 -15.44 27.20
CA VAL A 83 -0.42 -14.52 27.73
C VAL A 83 0.15 -13.11 27.92
N ALA A 84 1.34 -13.00 28.54
CA ALA A 84 2.00 -11.72 28.74
C ALA A 84 2.31 -11.01 27.41
N MET A 85 2.78 -11.74 26.40
CA MET A 85 3.06 -11.22 25.07
C MET A 85 1.80 -10.75 24.35
N ALA A 86 0.67 -11.46 24.47
CA ALA A 86 -0.59 -11.04 23.87
C ALA A 86 -1.11 -9.73 24.48
N ILE A 87 -0.99 -9.57 25.81
CA ILE A 87 -1.36 -8.34 26.51
C ILE A 87 -0.44 -7.18 26.09
N LEU A 88 0.88 -7.43 26.03
CA LEU A 88 1.84 -6.42 25.59
C LEU A 88 1.56 -5.99 24.13
N LEU A 89 1.25 -6.94 23.25
CA LEU A 89 0.88 -6.65 21.87
C LEU A 89 -0.42 -5.85 21.78
N LEU A 90 -1.42 -6.13 22.62
CA LEU A 90 -2.62 -5.31 22.72
C LEU A 90 -2.30 -3.87 23.14
N ILE A 91 -1.43 -3.68 24.15
CA ILE A 91 -1.01 -2.34 24.59
C ILE A 91 -0.27 -1.61 23.46
N VAL A 92 0.67 -2.27 22.80
CA VAL A 92 1.47 -1.71 21.70
C VAL A 92 0.58 -1.33 20.51
N THR A 93 -0.37 -2.17 20.13
CA THR A 93 -1.29 -1.90 19.01
C THR A 93 -2.24 -0.75 19.33
N ILE A 94 -2.78 -0.67 20.55
CA ILE A 94 -3.57 0.48 21.01
C ILE A 94 -2.74 1.76 21.00
N PHE A 95 -1.52 1.71 21.53
CA PHE A 95 -0.60 2.84 21.54
C PHE A 95 -0.25 3.30 20.12
N THR A 96 0.05 2.36 19.22
CA THR A 96 0.39 2.63 17.82
C THR A 96 -0.78 3.27 17.08
N GLY A 97 -1.98 2.70 17.17
CA GLY A 97 -3.15 3.32 16.55
C GLY A 97 -3.45 4.72 17.12
N ASN A 98 -3.13 4.97 18.40
CA ASN A 98 -3.24 6.29 19.02
C ASN A 98 -2.17 7.29 18.53
N ILE A 99 -0.95 6.85 18.25
CA ILE A 99 0.08 7.68 17.61
C ILE A 99 -0.40 8.06 16.20
N MET A 100 -0.85 7.07 15.40
CA MET A 100 -1.42 7.31 14.07
C MET A 100 -2.66 8.21 14.12
N ALA A 101 -3.35 8.25 15.27
CA ALA A 101 -4.40 9.22 15.51
C ALA A 101 -3.84 10.64 15.53
N ARG A 102 -2.83 10.89 16.35
CA ARG A 102 -2.25 12.24 16.54
C ARG A 102 -1.52 12.79 15.33
N GLU A 103 -1.10 11.94 14.40
CA GLU A 103 -0.52 12.39 13.13
C GLU A 103 -1.63 12.92 12.21
N CYS A 104 -1.86 14.23 12.31
CA CYS A 104 -2.83 14.95 11.50
C CYS A 104 -2.19 16.23 10.97
N ILE A 105 -2.58 16.59 9.77
CA ILE A 105 -2.16 17.82 9.11
C ILE A 105 -3.42 18.64 8.91
N TYR A 106 -3.40 19.88 9.38
CA TYR A 106 -4.46 20.84 9.15
C TYR A 106 -3.94 21.86 8.15
N PHE A 107 -4.75 22.19 7.15
CA PHE A 107 -4.32 23.11 6.11
C PHE A 107 -5.47 24.01 5.69
N ASN A 108 -5.14 25.26 5.38
CA ASN A 108 -6.07 26.22 4.80
C ASN A 108 -5.40 26.93 3.62
N GLY A 109 -6.00 28.02 3.15
CA GLY A 109 -5.45 28.81 2.06
C GLY A 109 -4.05 29.37 2.34
N ASP A 110 -3.64 29.53 3.59
CA ASP A 110 -2.47 30.37 3.93
C ASP A 110 -1.37 29.62 4.69
N THR A 111 -1.73 28.59 5.44
CA THR A 111 -0.83 27.85 6.33
C THR A 111 -1.10 26.35 6.35
N ILE A 112 -0.07 25.60 6.70
CA ILE A 112 -0.11 24.18 7.03
C ILE A 112 0.31 24.03 8.49
N GLN A 113 -0.55 23.46 9.33
CA GLN A 113 -0.24 23.05 10.68
C GLN A 113 -0.02 21.55 10.72
N ILE A 114 1.18 21.15 11.13
CA ILE A 114 1.61 19.76 11.17
C ILE A 114 1.64 19.32 12.63
N GLU A 115 0.74 18.40 12.98
CA GLU A 115 0.76 17.73 14.27
C GLU A 115 1.45 16.37 14.12
N LYS A 116 2.61 16.22 14.76
CA LYS A 116 3.31 14.94 14.88
C LYS A 116 3.16 14.41 16.29
N ALA A 117 3.16 13.09 16.43
CA ALA A 117 3.19 12.48 17.74
C ALA A 117 4.45 12.94 18.51
N PHE A 118 4.27 13.31 19.78
CA PHE A 118 5.35 13.71 20.70
C PHE A 118 6.12 15.00 20.32
N GLN A 119 5.65 15.76 19.34
CA GLN A 119 6.25 17.05 18.97
C GLN A 119 5.24 18.19 19.14
N LYS A 120 5.74 19.41 19.36
CA LYS A 120 4.89 20.60 19.36
C LYS A 120 4.33 20.83 17.95
N PRO A 121 3.07 21.26 17.80
CA PRO A 121 2.50 21.61 16.51
C PRO A 121 3.39 22.63 15.81
N ARG A 122 3.73 22.37 14.55
CA ARG A 122 4.53 23.30 13.74
C ARG A 122 3.65 23.87 12.64
N THR A 123 3.52 25.18 12.61
CA THR A 123 2.81 25.90 11.55
C THR A 123 3.83 26.43 10.55
N VAL A 124 3.60 26.16 9.27
CA VAL A 124 4.45 26.56 8.15
C VAL A 124 3.58 27.27 7.12
N ARG A 125 4.07 28.38 6.56
CA ARG A 125 3.38 29.06 5.45
C ARG A 125 3.67 28.36 4.13
N TRP A 126 2.72 28.35 3.19
CA TRP A 126 2.94 27.75 1.87
C TRP A 126 4.16 28.32 1.14
N GLN A 127 4.44 29.61 1.33
CA GLN A 127 5.58 30.32 0.72
C GLN A 127 6.96 29.81 1.18
N GLU A 128 7.03 29.14 2.33
CA GLU A 128 8.26 28.59 2.88
C GLU A 128 8.65 27.25 2.24
N ILE A 129 7.70 26.60 1.55
CA ILE A 129 7.93 25.35 0.83
C ILE A 129 8.66 25.66 -0.47
N ARG A 130 9.87 25.11 -0.61
CA ARG A 130 10.75 25.41 -1.76
C ARG A 130 11.11 24.19 -2.58
N LYS A 131 10.89 22.98 -2.07
CA LYS A 131 11.10 21.74 -2.84
C LYS A 131 10.00 20.73 -2.57
N ILE A 132 9.57 20.10 -3.65
CA ILE A 132 8.62 18.98 -3.67
C ILE A 132 9.37 17.79 -4.25
N ASP A 133 9.17 16.60 -3.69
CA ASP A 133 9.76 15.34 -4.16
C ASP A 133 8.72 14.21 -4.07
N GLY A 134 8.99 13.07 -4.71
CA GLY A 134 8.08 11.93 -4.79
C GLY A 134 7.14 11.98 -6.01
N SER A 135 5.95 11.39 -5.91
CA SER A 135 4.92 11.37 -6.96
C SER A 135 3.56 11.78 -6.38
N PHE A 136 2.86 12.66 -7.09
CA PHE A 136 1.48 13.06 -6.77
C PHE A 136 0.47 11.90 -6.81
N ASP A 137 0.81 10.76 -7.43
CA ASP A 137 -0.09 9.60 -7.50
C ASP A 137 0.26 8.52 -6.47
N ASN A 138 1.29 8.75 -5.66
CA ASN A 138 1.72 7.82 -4.62
C ASN A 138 2.01 8.53 -3.29
N MET A 139 3.11 9.27 -3.23
CA MET A 139 3.55 10.01 -2.04
C MET A 139 4.29 11.28 -2.43
N VAL A 140 3.87 12.41 -1.85
CA VAL A 140 4.48 13.72 -2.01
C VAL A 140 5.24 14.08 -0.74
N ASN A 141 6.50 14.45 -0.90
CA ASN A 141 7.36 14.94 0.16
C ASN A 141 7.55 16.45 0.01
N LEU A 142 7.40 17.20 1.11
CA LEU A 142 7.58 18.66 1.14
C LEU A 142 8.82 19.02 1.95
N TYR A 143 9.59 19.97 1.42
CA TYR A 143 10.84 20.45 2.00
C TYR A 143 10.85 21.99 2.09
N LEU A 144 11.47 22.49 3.16
CA LEU A 144 11.80 23.91 3.34
C LEU A 144 12.98 24.31 2.46
N SER A 145 13.26 25.62 2.42
CA SER A 145 14.42 26.21 1.73
C SER A 145 15.77 25.68 2.21
N ASP A 146 15.87 25.24 3.47
CA ASP A 146 17.06 24.65 4.07
C ASP A 146 17.26 23.16 3.72
N GLY A 147 16.36 22.57 2.94
CA GLY A 147 16.38 21.14 2.61
C GLY A 147 15.79 20.24 3.70
N THR A 148 15.26 20.79 4.79
CA THR A 148 14.62 20.01 5.86
C THR A 148 13.30 19.42 5.37
N LYS A 149 13.15 18.10 5.50
CA LYS A 149 11.91 17.40 5.19
C LYS A 149 10.84 17.73 6.23
N ILE A 150 9.77 18.39 5.81
CA ILE A 150 8.68 18.79 6.69
C ILE A 150 7.64 17.68 6.78
N LEU A 151 7.22 17.17 5.62
CA LEU A 151 6.01 16.38 5.49
C LEU A 151 6.12 15.31 4.41
N THR A 152 5.52 14.15 4.66
CA THR A 152 5.25 13.10 3.67
C THR A 152 3.75 12.90 3.63
N VAL A 153 3.13 13.01 2.46
CA VAL A 153 1.70 12.84 2.27
C VAL A 153 1.45 11.78 1.21
N GLY A 154 0.62 10.78 1.51
CA GLY A 154 0.31 9.71 0.57
C GLY A 154 -1.12 9.77 0.04
N ILE A 155 -1.34 9.19 -1.15
CA ILE A 155 -2.64 9.10 -1.83
C ILE A 155 -3.73 8.43 -0.98
N GLY A 156 -3.33 7.54 -0.06
CA GLY A 156 -4.24 6.86 0.86
C GLY A 156 -4.72 7.71 2.04
N MET A 157 -4.33 8.98 2.14
CA MET A 157 -4.79 9.89 3.21
C MET A 157 -6.11 10.59 2.84
N LEU A 158 -6.91 10.93 3.86
CA LEU A 158 -8.17 11.64 3.68
C LEU A 158 -7.91 13.07 3.17
N ASN A 159 -8.70 13.55 2.20
CA ASN A 159 -8.55 14.87 1.56
C ASN A 159 -7.19 15.09 0.85
N TYR A 160 -6.51 14.03 0.44
CA TYR A 160 -5.26 14.12 -0.30
C TYR A 160 -5.36 14.96 -1.58
N GLU A 161 -6.41 14.75 -2.38
CA GLU A 161 -6.60 15.52 -3.62
C GLU A 161 -6.83 17.01 -3.36
N LEU A 162 -7.68 17.33 -2.38
CA LEU A 162 -7.90 18.71 -1.96
C LEU A 162 -6.59 19.37 -1.51
N PHE A 163 -5.75 18.64 -0.78
CA PHE A 163 -4.42 19.11 -0.40
C PHE A 163 -3.52 19.37 -1.61
N CYS A 164 -3.49 18.44 -2.58
CA CYS A 164 -2.71 18.60 -3.81
C CYS A 164 -3.20 19.78 -4.66
N ASP A 165 -4.50 20.03 -4.73
CA ASP A 165 -5.07 21.17 -5.45
C ASP A 165 -4.69 22.50 -4.80
N VAL A 166 -4.75 22.58 -3.46
CA VAL A 166 -4.28 23.74 -2.71
C VAL A 166 -2.78 23.95 -2.92
N LEU A 167 -1.98 22.87 -2.87
CA LEU A 167 -0.53 22.92 -3.10
C LEU A 167 -0.21 23.44 -4.52
N ARG A 168 -0.91 22.97 -5.55
CA ARG A 168 -0.76 23.44 -6.94
C ARG A 168 -1.09 24.91 -7.09
N LYS A 169 -2.16 25.38 -6.42
CA LYS A 169 -2.60 26.77 -6.49
C LYS A 169 -1.67 27.72 -5.72
N LYS A 170 -1.11 27.28 -4.59
CA LYS A 170 -0.32 28.14 -3.69
C LYS A 170 1.18 28.11 -3.96
N CYS A 171 1.71 27.04 -4.55
CA CYS A 171 3.12 26.89 -4.88
C CYS A 171 3.33 26.57 -6.38
N PRO A 172 2.82 27.39 -7.32
CA PRO A 172 2.85 27.07 -8.75
C PRO A 172 4.28 26.95 -9.29
N GLU A 173 5.20 27.81 -8.84
CA GLU A 173 6.61 27.78 -9.25
C GLU A 173 7.32 26.51 -8.76
N THR A 174 7.13 26.13 -7.50
CA THR A 174 7.74 24.92 -6.93
C THR A 174 7.21 23.65 -7.60
N VAL A 175 5.93 23.64 -7.93
CA VAL A 175 5.30 22.54 -8.67
C VAL A 175 5.82 22.48 -10.11
N ALA A 176 5.99 23.63 -10.77
CA ALA A 176 6.60 23.68 -12.09
C ALA A 176 8.06 23.20 -12.07
N VAL A 177 8.83 23.57 -11.06
CA VAL A 177 10.20 23.08 -10.84
C VAL A 177 10.21 21.58 -10.60
N TYR A 178 9.27 21.05 -9.81
CA TYR A 178 9.13 19.60 -9.59
C TYR A 178 8.84 18.85 -10.90
N TYR A 179 7.90 19.33 -11.73
CA TYR A 179 7.63 18.71 -13.02
C TYR A 179 8.84 18.83 -13.95
N ARG A 180 9.56 19.95 -13.90
CA ARG A 180 10.80 20.13 -14.65
C ARG A 180 11.91 19.19 -14.15
N SER A 181 12.10 19.02 -12.83
CA SER A 181 13.10 18.11 -12.29
C SER A 181 12.76 16.64 -12.57
N GLN A 182 11.48 16.25 -12.56
CA GLN A 182 11.04 14.95 -13.04
C GLN A 182 11.45 14.70 -14.51
N VAL A 183 11.35 15.74 -15.35
CA VAL A 183 11.75 15.69 -16.76
C VAL A 183 13.28 15.68 -16.95
N TYR A 184 14.05 16.35 -16.09
CA TYR A 184 15.51 16.50 -16.23
C TYR A 184 16.36 15.50 -15.43
N GLU A 185 15.92 15.02 -14.25
CA GLU A 185 16.65 14.06 -13.40
C GLU A 185 16.42 12.59 -13.80
N SER A 186 15.51 12.31 -14.73
CA SER A 186 15.23 10.96 -15.23
C SER A 186 15.75 10.61 -16.66
N PRO A 187 16.98 10.95 -17.10
CA PRO A 187 17.48 10.46 -18.39
C PRO A 187 17.67 8.95 -18.45
N GLN A 188 17.73 8.23 -17.31
CA GLN A 188 18.20 6.84 -17.29
C GLN A 188 17.19 5.73 -17.01
N LYS A 189 15.94 5.98 -16.58
CA LYS A 189 14.95 4.88 -16.41
C LYS A 189 13.50 5.32 -16.68
N ARG A 190 13.22 5.78 -17.90
CA ARG A 190 11.85 5.85 -18.44
C ARG A 190 11.30 4.44 -18.68
N ILE A 191 10.77 3.83 -17.61
CA ILE A 191 10.31 2.43 -17.60
C ILE A 191 8.93 2.36 -16.92
N LEU A 192 7.94 1.96 -17.70
CA LEU A 192 6.62 1.55 -17.20
C LEU A 192 6.63 0.04 -16.94
N ARG A 193 6.38 -0.36 -15.69
CA ARG A 193 6.42 -1.78 -15.24
C ARG A 193 5.35 -2.06 -14.19
N TYR A 194 5.23 -3.33 -13.79
CA TYR A 194 4.33 -3.73 -12.71
C TYR A 194 4.60 -2.95 -11.42
N GLY A 195 3.55 -2.64 -10.68
CA GLY A 195 3.64 -2.00 -9.37
C GLY A 195 4.40 -2.83 -8.35
N THR A 196 5.08 -2.16 -7.42
CA THR A 196 5.84 -2.82 -6.34
C THR A 196 4.96 -3.74 -5.50
N GLU A 197 3.68 -3.38 -5.33
CA GLU A 197 2.65 -4.18 -4.65
C GLU A 197 2.53 -5.60 -5.19
N TYR A 198 2.68 -5.80 -6.50
CA TYR A 198 2.57 -7.11 -7.12
C TYR A 198 3.81 -7.97 -6.90
N TYR A 199 5.00 -7.35 -6.83
CA TYR A 199 6.24 -8.05 -6.48
C TYR A 199 6.23 -8.52 -5.03
N ILE A 200 5.67 -7.71 -4.11
CA ILE A 200 5.47 -8.11 -2.71
C ILE A 200 4.51 -9.30 -2.63
N LEU A 201 3.39 -9.25 -3.34
CA LEU A 201 2.42 -10.34 -3.36
C LEU A 201 3.02 -11.66 -3.89
N ALA A 202 3.80 -11.60 -4.97
CA ALA A 202 4.50 -12.77 -5.49
C ALA A 202 5.58 -13.29 -4.52
N GLY A 203 6.31 -12.38 -3.85
CA GLY A 203 7.28 -12.73 -2.83
C GLY A 203 6.66 -13.47 -1.65
N LEU A 204 5.49 -13.02 -1.17
CA LEU A 204 4.73 -13.71 -0.12
C LEU A 204 4.28 -15.11 -0.56
N GLY A 205 3.82 -15.28 -1.80
CA GLY A 205 3.46 -16.60 -2.32
C GLY A 205 4.64 -17.57 -2.44
N ILE A 206 5.83 -17.06 -2.80
CA ILE A 206 7.07 -17.86 -2.81
C ILE A 206 7.49 -18.22 -1.39
N LEU A 207 7.34 -17.31 -0.42
CA LEU A 207 7.63 -17.59 0.99
C LEU A 207 6.75 -18.74 1.51
N ILE A 208 5.45 -18.72 1.23
CA ILE A 208 4.51 -19.79 1.59
C ILE A 208 4.95 -21.13 0.97
N LEU A 209 5.40 -21.12 -0.29
CA LEU A 209 5.93 -22.32 -0.95
C LEU A 209 7.19 -22.85 -0.25
N LEU A 210 8.11 -21.96 0.14
CA LEU A 210 9.35 -22.33 0.82
C LEU A 210 9.07 -22.89 2.22
N GLU A 211 8.16 -22.29 2.97
CA GLU A 211 7.71 -22.79 4.28
C GLU A 211 7.06 -24.18 4.14
N TYR A 212 6.22 -24.38 3.13
CA TYR A 212 5.63 -25.68 2.82
C TYR A 212 6.68 -26.75 2.49
N LEU A 213 7.66 -26.42 1.63
CA LEU A 213 8.76 -27.33 1.30
C LEU A 213 9.64 -27.63 2.53
N ALA A 214 9.88 -26.65 3.40
CA ALA A 214 10.62 -26.84 4.64
C ALA A 214 9.88 -27.76 5.61
N MET A 215 8.55 -27.61 5.74
CA MET A 215 7.74 -28.52 6.56
C MET A 215 7.78 -29.96 6.03
N LEU A 216 7.68 -30.14 4.71
CA LEU A 216 7.82 -31.47 4.08
C LEU A 216 9.19 -32.11 4.34
N LEU A 217 10.26 -31.32 4.21
CA LEU A 217 11.63 -31.77 4.49
C LEU A 217 11.83 -32.16 5.96
N LEU A 218 11.25 -31.39 6.89
CA LEU A 218 11.33 -31.64 8.33
C LEU A 218 10.45 -32.81 8.79
N SER A 219 9.36 -33.09 8.07
CA SER A 219 8.44 -34.19 8.40
C SER A 219 9.01 -35.58 8.09
N GLY A 220 10.11 -35.67 7.34
CA GLY A 220 10.79 -36.94 7.03
C GLY A 220 9.96 -37.92 6.19
N GLU A 221 8.87 -37.46 5.58
CA GLU A 221 7.93 -38.29 4.84
C GLU A 221 8.45 -38.54 3.40
N GLU A 222 8.79 -39.79 3.07
CA GLU A 222 9.41 -40.16 1.79
C GLU A 222 8.48 -39.95 0.57
N ASN A 223 7.16 -39.88 0.77
CA ASN A 223 6.19 -39.64 -0.29
C ASN A 223 4.91 -38.96 0.25
N PRO A 224 4.82 -37.63 0.25
CA PRO A 224 3.64 -36.89 0.73
C PRO A 224 2.39 -37.09 -0.16
N LEU A 225 2.52 -37.82 -1.28
CA LEU A 225 1.43 -38.17 -2.19
C LEU A 225 0.96 -39.63 -2.02
N ARG A 226 1.50 -40.40 -1.05
CA ARG A 226 0.98 -41.74 -0.75
C ARG A 226 -0.45 -41.62 -0.21
N GLY A 227 -1.40 -42.29 -0.86
CA GLY A 227 -2.81 -42.24 -0.48
C GLY A 227 -3.63 -41.10 -1.10
N PHE A 228 -3.04 -40.30 -1.99
CA PHE A 228 -3.69 -39.17 -2.68
C PHE A 228 -4.97 -39.53 -3.48
N SER A 229 -5.13 -40.80 -3.84
CA SER A 229 -6.33 -41.34 -4.51
C SER A 229 -7.47 -41.68 -3.54
N GLN A 230 -7.17 -41.77 -2.24
CA GLN A 230 -8.10 -42.16 -1.17
C GLN A 230 -8.41 -41.03 -0.17
N SER A 231 -7.77 -39.87 -0.31
CA SER A 231 -7.91 -38.73 0.60
C SER A 231 -9.15 -37.88 0.33
N GLU A 232 -9.67 -37.24 1.37
CA GLU A 232 -10.83 -36.36 1.26
C GLU A 232 -10.49 -35.04 0.50
N PRO A 233 -11.47 -34.37 -0.14
CA PRO A 233 -11.22 -33.13 -0.89
C PRO A 233 -10.55 -32.01 -0.08
N SER A 234 -10.77 -31.96 1.23
CA SER A 234 -10.15 -31.02 2.17
C SER A 234 -8.64 -31.29 2.36
N GLU A 235 -8.24 -32.55 2.47
CA GLU A 235 -6.84 -32.97 2.57
C GLU A 235 -6.10 -32.72 1.26
N TRP A 236 -6.76 -33.02 0.12
CA TRP A 236 -6.25 -32.75 -1.21
C TRP A 236 -5.97 -31.26 -1.42
N PHE A 237 -6.89 -30.40 -0.96
CA PHE A 237 -6.73 -28.95 -1.01
C PHE A 237 -5.55 -28.49 -0.13
N SER A 238 -5.42 -28.97 1.10
CA SER A 238 -4.30 -28.60 1.99
C SER A 238 -2.93 -29.00 1.44
N LEU A 239 -2.83 -30.17 0.80
CA LEU A 239 -1.60 -30.67 0.19
C LEU A 239 -1.21 -29.92 -1.11
N LEU A 240 -2.20 -29.57 -1.94
CA LEU A 240 -1.90 -28.98 -3.26
C LEU A 240 -2.03 -27.47 -3.33
N PHE A 241 -2.70 -26.84 -2.37
CA PHE A 241 -2.89 -25.39 -2.37
C PHE A 241 -1.55 -24.64 -2.37
N ALA A 242 -0.66 -24.96 -1.42
CA ALA A 242 0.65 -24.32 -1.33
C ALA A 242 1.53 -24.50 -2.58
N PRO A 243 1.70 -25.72 -3.15
CA PRO A 243 2.50 -25.89 -4.37
C PRO A 243 1.85 -25.27 -5.61
N ILE A 244 0.54 -25.42 -5.82
CA ILE A 244 -0.16 -24.81 -6.96
C ILE A 244 -0.08 -23.28 -6.87
N TYR A 245 -0.34 -22.72 -5.68
CA TYR A 245 -0.29 -21.28 -5.45
C TYR A 245 1.13 -20.73 -5.61
N GLY A 246 2.13 -21.43 -5.06
CA GLY A 246 3.54 -21.08 -5.20
C GLY A 246 4.02 -21.09 -6.66
N VAL A 247 3.68 -22.12 -7.44
CA VAL A 247 3.99 -22.20 -8.87
C VAL A 247 3.28 -21.09 -9.65
N ALA A 248 2.01 -20.80 -9.34
CA ALA A 248 1.29 -19.68 -9.94
C ALA A 248 1.98 -18.33 -9.64
N CYS A 249 2.46 -18.13 -8.40
CA CYS A 249 3.22 -16.94 -8.02
C CYS A 249 4.57 -16.84 -8.75
N LEU A 250 5.28 -17.95 -8.99
CA LEU A 250 6.51 -17.98 -9.77
C LEU A 250 6.28 -17.61 -11.24
N ILE A 251 5.25 -18.19 -11.87
CA ILE A 251 4.83 -17.84 -13.24
C ILE A 251 4.46 -16.36 -13.31
N PHE A 252 3.70 -15.88 -12.32
CA PHE A 252 3.31 -14.48 -12.23
C PHE A 252 4.53 -13.56 -12.06
N LEU A 253 5.49 -13.91 -11.21
CA LEU A 253 6.74 -13.17 -11.04
C LEU A 253 7.54 -13.12 -12.33
N PHE A 254 7.64 -14.24 -13.06
CA PHE A 254 8.29 -14.30 -14.36
C PHE A 254 7.62 -13.35 -15.37
N ILE A 255 6.28 -13.34 -15.41
CA ILE A 255 5.50 -12.41 -16.25
C ILE A 255 5.80 -10.96 -15.87
N MET A 256 5.80 -10.62 -14.59
CA MET A 256 6.05 -9.26 -14.11
C MET A 256 7.46 -8.78 -14.42
N CYS A 257 8.48 -9.61 -14.16
CA CYS A 257 9.88 -9.27 -14.43
C CYS A 257 10.15 -9.05 -15.92
N ASN A 258 9.43 -9.75 -16.79
CA ASN A 258 9.63 -9.66 -18.24
C ASN A 258 8.66 -8.72 -18.97
N THR A 259 7.61 -8.23 -18.31
CA THR A 259 6.72 -7.23 -18.88
C THR A 259 7.19 -5.84 -18.49
N ARG A 260 7.74 -5.10 -19.45
CA ARG A 260 8.15 -3.70 -19.25
C ARG A 260 8.01 -2.91 -20.54
N VAL A 261 7.65 -1.65 -20.41
CA VAL A 261 7.65 -0.69 -21.52
C VAL A 261 8.75 0.33 -21.25
N ARG A 262 9.78 0.35 -22.08
CA ARG A 262 10.80 1.40 -22.07
C ARG A 262 10.40 2.45 -23.09
N TYR A 263 10.62 3.71 -22.80
CA TYR A 263 10.24 4.78 -23.73
C TYR A 263 11.27 5.89 -23.73
N SER A 264 11.53 6.46 -24.91
CA SER A 264 12.39 7.60 -25.15
C SER A 264 11.65 8.65 -25.96
N GLU A 265 12.30 9.77 -26.26
CA GLU A 265 11.70 10.81 -27.09
C GLU A 265 11.49 10.37 -28.56
N GLU A 266 12.15 9.30 -29.00
CA GLU A 266 12.11 8.81 -30.37
C GLU A 266 11.27 7.55 -30.54
N LYS A 267 11.34 6.63 -29.57
CA LYS A 267 10.70 5.31 -29.65
C LYS A 267 10.25 4.76 -28.31
N MET A 268 9.31 3.82 -28.39
CA MET A 268 8.81 3.00 -27.30
C MET A 268 9.18 1.55 -27.57
N MET A 269 9.73 0.85 -26.58
CA MET A 269 10.04 -0.57 -26.64
C MET A 269 9.13 -1.32 -25.68
N ILE A 270 8.28 -2.18 -26.22
CA ILE A 270 7.34 -3.00 -25.45
C ILE A 270 7.91 -4.42 -25.36
N LYS A 271 8.29 -4.83 -24.14
CA LYS A 271 8.69 -6.19 -23.83
C LYS A 271 7.55 -6.95 -23.17
N HIS A 272 7.20 -8.09 -23.75
CA HIS A 272 6.27 -9.06 -23.18
C HIS A 272 7.02 -10.35 -22.80
N PRO A 273 6.50 -11.19 -21.89
CA PRO A 273 7.24 -12.33 -21.33
C PRO A 273 7.61 -13.41 -22.35
N ILE A 274 6.83 -13.57 -23.42
CA ILE A 274 6.99 -14.67 -24.40
C ILE A 274 7.18 -14.14 -25.83
N ARG A 275 6.94 -12.84 -26.07
CA ARG A 275 7.07 -12.23 -27.41
C ARG A 275 8.39 -11.45 -27.51
N LYS A 276 8.92 -11.36 -28.74
CA LYS A 276 10.05 -10.48 -29.05
C LYS A 276 9.73 -9.04 -28.65
N GLU A 277 10.75 -8.33 -28.19
CA GLU A 277 10.66 -6.90 -27.89
C GLU A 277 10.21 -6.16 -29.14
N THR A 278 9.13 -5.39 -29.02
CA THR A 278 8.56 -4.64 -30.14
C THR A 278 9.00 -3.20 -30.04
N GLU A 279 9.64 -2.70 -31.09
CA GLU A 279 10.03 -1.30 -31.21
C GLU A 279 8.96 -0.51 -31.97
N LEU A 280 8.49 0.59 -31.37
CA LEU A 280 7.45 1.46 -31.88
C LEU A 280 7.98 2.88 -31.92
N TYR A 281 8.15 3.43 -33.11
CA TYR A 281 8.51 4.84 -33.26
C TYR A 281 7.28 5.73 -33.11
N TRP A 282 7.40 6.84 -32.38
CA TRP A 282 6.27 7.76 -32.17
C TRP A 282 5.70 8.29 -33.49
N ARG A 283 6.56 8.52 -34.49
CA ARG A 283 6.19 8.95 -35.85
C ARG A 283 5.29 7.96 -36.60
N ASN A 284 5.33 6.68 -36.23
CA ASN A 284 4.58 5.62 -36.91
C ASN A 284 3.21 5.37 -36.28
N ILE A 285 2.89 6.10 -35.20
CA ILE A 285 1.62 5.98 -34.50
C ILE A 285 0.59 6.88 -35.19
N GLN A 286 -0.51 6.29 -35.61
CA GLN A 286 -1.58 7.00 -36.31
C GLN A 286 -2.62 7.54 -35.33
N ARG A 287 -2.91 6.78 -34.28
CA ARG A 287 -3.96 7.11 -33.32
C ARG A 287 -3.65 6.52 -31.95
N ILE A 288 -3.99 7.25 -30.89
CA ILE A 288 -3.90 6.78 -29.51
C ILE A 288 -5.24 6.97 -28.82
N GLU A 289 -5.88 5.88 -28.41
CA GLU A 289 -7.11 5.95 -27.61
C GLU A 289 -6.80 5.62 -26.15
N ALA A 290 -7.10 6.57 -25.26
CA ALA A 290 -6.97 6.37 -23.83
C ALA A 290 -8.33 6.00 -23.20
N VAL A 291 -8.46 4.73 -22.81
CA VAL A 291 -9.68 4.21 -22.18
C VAL A 291 -9.70 4.57 -20.71
N THR A 292 -10.59 5.47 -20.33
CA THR A 292 -10.85 5.85 -18.94
C THR A 292 -11.99 5.03 -18.34
N ALA A 293 -11.95 4.81 -17.03
CA ALA A 293 -13.02 4.21 -16.25
C ALA A 293 -13.35 5.11 -15.06
N VAL A 294 -14.63 5.34 -14.81
CA VAL A 294 -15.09 6.07 -13.62
C VAL A 294 -15.21 5.08 -12.48
N LYS A 295 -14.36 5.21 -11.45
CA LYS A 295 -14.44 4.40 -10.22
C LYS A 295 -14.60 5.37 -9.06
N GLN A 296 -15.68 5.23 -8.27
CA GLN A 296 -16.01 6.13 -7.15
C GLN A 296 -15.99 7.62 -7.53
N GLY A 297 -16.58 7.98 -8.67
CA GLY A 297 -16.64 9.38 -9.14
C GLY A 297 -15.36 9.92 -9.77
N LYS A 298 -14.26 9.16 -9.83
CA LYS A 298 -12.98 9.59 -10.43
C LYS A 298 -12.70 8.91 -11.76
N ARG A 299 -12.28 9.67 -12.78
CA ARG A 299 -11.79 9.14 -14.06
C ARG A 299 -10.38 8.58 -13.85
N THR A 300 -10.24 7.28 -14.03
CA THR A 300 -8.96 6.56 -13.91
C THR A 300 -8.59 5.96 -15.26
N TRP A 301 -7.34 6.14 -15.68
CA TRP A 301 -6.81 5.54 -16.92
C TRP A 301 -6.71 4.02 -16.74
N LYS A 302 -7.48 3.27 -17.54
CA LYS A 302 -7.55 1.81 -17.46
C LYS A 302 -6.61 1.15 -18.46
N LYS A 303 -6.65 1.60 -19.73
CA LYS A 303 -5.86 1.03 -20.82
C LYS A 303 -5.53 2.11 -21.87
N LEU A 304 -4.37 1.99 -22.51
CA LEU A 304 -4.00 2.73 -23.71
C LEU A 304 -4.06 1.80 -24.91
N ARG A 305 -4.66 2.24 -26.01
CA ARG A 305 -4.61 1.55 -27.31
C ARG A 305 -3.82 2.41 -28.28
N ILE A 306 -2.77 1.85 -28.83
CA ILE A 306 -1.90 2.51 -29.80
C ILE A 306 -2.13 1.83 -31.14
N TYR A 307 -2.57 2.61 -32.12
CA TYR A 307 -2.86 2.16 -33.48
C TYR A 307 -1.69 2.53 -34.37
N THR A 308 -1.08 1.52 -34.99
CA THR A 308 -0.07 1.69 -36.03
C THR A 308 -0.54 0.99 -37.31
N LYS A 309 0.20 1.19 -38.41
CA LYS A 309 -0.06 0.47 -39.67
C LYS A 309 0.08 -1.05 -39.53
N GLU A 310 0.87 -1.51 -38.57
CA GLU A 310 1.18 -2.93 -38.37
C GLU A 310 0.20 -3.63 -37.41
N GLY A 311 -0.56 -2.87 -36.62
CA GLY A 311 -1.55 -3.43 -35.72
C GLY A 311 -1.91 -2.54 -34.53
N VAL A 312 -2.60 -3.13 -33.55
CA VAL A 312 -3.06 -2.44 -32.34
C VAL A 312 -2.34 -2.97 -31.11
N TYR A 313 -1.59 -2.09 -30.45
CA TYR A 313 -0.89 -2.38 -29.20
C TYR A 313 -1.71 -1.93 -28.00
N LYS A 314 -1.80 -2.77 -26.97
CA LYS A 314 -2.62 -2.53 -25.78
C LYS A 314 -1.74 -2.48 -24.55
N ILE A 315 -1.72 -1.35 -23.86
CA ILE A 315 -1.01 -1.17 -22.59
C ILE A 315 -2.05 -1.08 -21.47
N SER A 316 -1.94 -1.94 -20.46
CA SER A 316 -2.90 -1.99 -19.35
C SER A 316 -2.33 -1.33 -18.09
N PHE A 317 -2.91 -0.20 -17.72
CA PHE A 317 -2.53 0.53 -16.49
C PHE A 317 -3.16 -0.04 -15.22
N ALA A 318 -3.99 -1.07 -15.34
CA ALA A 318 -4.49 -1.81 -14.18
C ALA A 318 -3.38 -2.52 -13.40
N TYR A 319 -2.27 -2.85 -14.08
CA TYR A 319 -1.16 -3.60 -13.49
C TYR A 319 0.19 -2.88 -13.62
N LEU A 320 0.36 -2.12 -14.70
CA LEU A 320 1.55 -1.29 -14.93
C LEU A 320 1.37 0.06 -14.24
N THR A 321 1.63 0.11 -12.94
CA THR A 321 1.44 1.30 -12.09
C THR A 321 2.75 2.06 -11.85
N HIS A 322 3.91 1.37 -11.87
CA HIS A 322 5.21 2.01 -11.66
C HIS A 322 5.65 2.79 -12.90
N GLY A 323 5.89 4.10 -12.77
CA GLY A 323 6.29 4.98 -13.87
C GLY A 323 5.14 5.38 -14.81
N LYS A 324 3.88 5.19 -14.35
CA LYS A 324 2.68 5.48 -15.12
C LYS A 324 2.55 6.97 -15.48
N ASP A 325 2.84 7.87 -14.55
CA ASP A 325 2.58 9.30 -14.76
C ASP A 325 3.60 9.91 -15.70
N ASP A 326 4.87 9.56 -15.51
CA ASP A 326 5.96 9.93 -16.41
C ASP A 326 5.69 9.42 -17.84
N PHE A 327 5.16 8.19 -17.95
CA PHE A 327 4.77 7.63 -19.23
C PHE A 327 3.61 8.40 -19.85
N MET A 328 2.56 8.73 -19.09
CA MET A 328 1.40 9.46 -19.59
C MET A 328 1.74 10.91 -19.96
N ALA A 329 2.59 11.57 -19.19
CA ALA A 329 3.10 12.91 -19.49
C ALA A 329 3.89 12.91 -20.82
N GLU A 330 4.74 11.89 -21.02
CA GLU A 330 5.47 11.75 -22.28
C GLU A 330 4.53 11.43 -23.45
N VAL A 331 3.53 10.57 -23.25
CA VAL A 331 2.52 10.28 -24.29
C VAL A 331 1.79 11.56 -24.71
N LEU A 332 1.34 12.39 -23.77
CA LEU A 332 0.67 13.67 -24.08
C LEU A 332 1.60 14.61 -24.86
N LYS A 333 2.86 14.76 -24.41
CA LYS A 333 3.89 15.54 -25.11
C LYS A 333 4.12 15.04 -26.54
N MET A 334 4.16 13.73 -26.75
CA MET A 334 4.39 13.15 -28.08
C MET A 334 3.16 13.23 -28.99
N VAL A 335 1.95 13.14 -28.43
CA VAL A 335 0.71 13.37 -29.17
C VAL A 335 0.68 14.78 -29.76
N GLU A 336 1.03 15.79 -28.97
CA GLU A 336 1.15 17.17 -29.45
C GLU A 336 2.28 17.32 -30.47
N LYS A 337 3.47 16.78 -30.18
CA LYS A 337 4.66 16.92 -31.04
C LYS A 337 4.51 16.29 -32.42
N TYR A 338 3.81 15.15 -32.50
CA TYR A 338 3.65 14.38 -33.75
C TYR A 338 2.24 14.47 -34.33
N GLU A 339 1.39 15.38 -33.81
CA GLU A 339 0.00 15.59 -34.26
C GLU A 339 -0.81 14.28 -34.33
N ILE A 340 -0.60 13.39 -33.35
CA ILE A 340 -1.25 12.08 -33.31
C ILE A 340 -2.73 12.26 -32.99
N ILE A 341 -3.61 11.59 -33.72
CA ILE A 341 -5.05 11.65 -33.47
C ILE A 341 -5.36 10.98 -32.11
N ASN A 342 -6.01 11.70 -31.20
CA ASN A 342 -6.44 11.20 -29.88
C ASN A 342 -7.89 10.70 -29.94
#